data_AF-A0AAU8RAA0-F1
#
_entry.id   AF-A0AAU8RAA0-F1
#
_cell.length_a   1.000
_cell.length_b   1.000
_cell.length_c   1.000
_cell.angle_alpha   90.00
_cell.angle_beta   90.00
_cell.angle_gamma   90.00
#
_symmetry.space_group_name_H-M   'P 1'
#
loop_
_entity.id
_entity.type
_entity.pdbx_description
1 polymer ?
#
loop_
_entity_poly.entity_id
_entity_poly.type
_entity_poly.pdbx_seq_one_letter_code
_entity_poly.pdbx_strand_id
1 'polypeptide(L)' 'MHSKDLIEAIKTRRDNLDVTQEMLADLSGVGLRTLKQFESGKGNPTLETLQKLGNALGMELTFTIKELK' A
#
# COMPACT_ATOMS: atom_id res chain seq x y z
N MET A 1 -12.92 -2.11 9.79
CA MET A 1 -12.17 -2.74 8.68
C MET A 1 -11.57 -1.60 7.88
N HIS A 2 -10.26 -1.43 8.00
CA HIS A 2 -9.62 -0.11 7.91
C HIS A 2 -9.11 0.17 6.48
N SER A 3 -9.50 1.35 5.98
CA SER A 3 -9.02 2.01 4.75
C SER A 3 -9.11 1.22 3.44
N LYS A 4 -10.34 0.96 2.95
CA LYS A 4 -10.57 0.51 1.57
C LYS A 4 -9.88 1.42 0.55
N ASP A 5 -10.00 2.73 0.74
CA ASP A 5 -9.43 3.75 -0.14
C ASP A 5 -7.91 3.66 -0.23
N LEU A 6 -7.23 3.32 0.88
CA LEU A 6 -5.77 3.15 0.89
C LEU A 6 -5.35 1.88 0.14
N ILE A 7 -6.07 0.78 0.34
CA ILE A 7 -5.83 -0.47 -0.37
C ILE A 7 -6.02 -0.26 -1.87
N GLU A 8 -7.09 0.42 -2.25
CA GLU A 8 -7.39 0.75 -3.64
C GLU A 8 -6.32 1.67 -4.24
N ALA A 9 -5.90 2.72 -3.54
CA ALA A 9 -4.83 3.60 -4.00
C ALA A 9 -3.52 2.85 -4.29
N ILE A 10 -3.09 1.96 -3.38
CA ILE A 10 -1.88 1.14 -3.60
C ILE A 10 -2.07 0.17 -4.77
N LYS A 11 -3.21 -0.51 -4.85
CA LYS A 11 -3.50 -1.45 -5.95
C LYS A 11 -3.52 -0.76 -7.31
N THR A 12 -4.28 0.34 -7.43
CA THR A 12 -4.38 1.10 -8.67
C THR A 12 -3.02 1.62 -9.09
N ARG A 13 -2.19 2.11 -8.15
CA ARG A 13 -0.82 2.52 -8.48
C ARG A 13 0.03 1.34 -8.97
N ARG A 14 -0.06 0.20 -8.29
CA ARG A 14 0.67 -1.03 -8.67
C ARG A 14 0.28 -1.48 -10.08
N ASP A 15 -1.02 -1.51 -10.38
CA ASP A 15 -1.55 -1.88 -11.69
C ASP A 15 -1.14 -0.87 -12.78
N ASN A 16 -1.15 0.43 -12.49
CA ASN A 16 -0.68 1.48 -13.41
C ASN A 16 0.81 1.40 -13.76
N LEU A 17 1.61 0.71 -12.94
CA LEU A 17 3.04 0.49 -13.16
C LEU A 17 3.34 -0.91 -13.70
N ASP A 18 2.31 -1.72 -14.01
CA ASP A 18 2.44 -3.13 -14.40
C ASP A 18 3.27 -3.98 -13.42
N VAL A 19 3.21 -3.65 -12.12
CA VAL A 19 3.96 -4.33 -11.07
C VAL A 19 3.12 -5.49 -10.51
N THR A 20 3.66 -6.69 -10.43
CA THR A 20 2.96 -7.82 -9.78
C THR A 20 3.06 -7.73 -8.25
N GLN A 21 2.23 -8.47 -7.53
CA GLN A 21 2.35 -8.54 -6.06
C GLN A 21 3.71 -9.11 -5.64
N GLU A 22 4.21 -10.11 -6.36
CA GLU A 22 5.53 -10.70 -6.17
C GLU A 22 6.62 -9.64 -6.34
N MET A 23 6.59 -8.87 -7.44
CA MET A 23 7.56 -7.79 -7.66
C MET A 23 7.47 -6.70 -6.59
N LEU A 24 6.28 -6.27 -6.19
CA LEU A 24 6.12 -5.27 -5.14
C LEU A 24 6.65 -5.77 -3.79
N ALA A 25 6.42 -7.03 -3.46
CA ALA A 25 6.95 -7.64 -2.24
C ALA A 25 8.49 -7.60 -2.23
N ASP A 26 9.12 -7.94 -3.36
CA ASP A 26 10.57 -7.91 -3.50
C ASP A 26 11.13 -6.48 -3.46
N LEU A 27 10.51 -5.53 -4.18
CA LEU A 27 10.94 -4.13 -4.22
C LEU A 27 10.78 -3.40 -2.87
N SER A 28 9.72 -3.72 -2.13
CA SER A 28 9.43 -3.07 -0.84
C SER A 28 10.09 -3.76 0.35
N GLY A 29 10.60 -4.99 0.18
CA GLY A 29 11.04 -5.84 1.28
C GLY A 29 9.90 -6.27 2.23
N VAL A 30 8.64 -6.11 1.81
CA VAL A 30 7.46 -6.57 2.54
C VAL A 30 7.14 -7.99 2.08
N GLY A 31 6.98 -8.93 3.03
CA GLY A 31 6.67 -10.31 2.68
C GLY A 31 5.38 -10.43 1.84
N LEU A 32 5.42 -11.25 0.79
CA LEU A 32 4.30 -11.46 -0.15
C LEU A 32 2.99 -11.85 0.54
N ARG A 33 3.06 -12.66 1.59
CA ARG A 33 1.88 -13.03 2.40
C ARG A 33 1.24 -11.80 3.05
N THR A 34 2.06 -10.89 3.59
CA THR A 34 1.60 -9.65 4.23
C THR A 34 0.96 -8.73 3.20
N LEU A 35 1.58 -8.59 2.01
CA LEU A 35 1.00 -7.82 0.91
C LEU A 35 -0.34 -8.40 0.45
N LYS A 36 -0.45 -9.72 0.27
CA LYS A 36 -1.70 -10.40 -0.11
C LYS A 36 -2.80 -10.21 0.94
N GLN A 37 -2.44 -10.29 2.22
CA GLN A 37 -3.36 -10.01 3.32
C GLN A 37 -3.85 -8.57 3.27
N PHE A 38 -2.93 -7.60 3.20
CA PHE A 38 -3.24 -6.17 3.07
C PHE A 38 -4.17 -5.89 1.89
N GLU A 39 -3.81 -6.35 0.69
CA GLU A 39 -4.61 -6.14 -0.52
C GLU A 39 -5.98 -6.83 -0.48
N SER A 40 -6.12 -7.93 0.26
CA SER A 40 -7.42 -8.59 0.49
C SER A 40 -8.28 -7.90 1.55
N GLY A 41 -7.80 -6.82 2.15
CA GLY A 41 -8.45 -6.14 3.28
C GLY A 41 -8.39 -6.91 4.59
N LYS A 42 -7.56 -7.95 4.66
CA LYS A 42 -7.34 -8.77 5.84
C LYS A 42 -6.06 -8.31 6.54
N GLY A 43 -6.18 -7.90 7.79
CA GLY A 43 -5.03 -7.42 8.58
C GLY A 43 -4.90 -5.90 8.58
N ASN A 44 -4.06 -5.41 9.49
CA ASN A 44 -3.82 -4.00 9.71
C ASN A 44 -2.32 -3.73 9.49
N PRO A 45 -1.90 -3.15 8.35
CA PRO A 45 -0.50 -2.87 8.11
C PRO A 45 0.02 -1.81 9.08
N THR A 46 1.30 -1.90 9.44
CA THR A 46 1.97 -0.83 10.17
C THR A 46 2.24 0.37 9.25
N LEU A 47 2.46 1.56 9.82
CA LEU A 47 2.91 2.72 9.05
C LEU A 47 4.20 2.44 8.27
N GLU A 48 5.14 1.72 8.88
CA GLU A 48 6.37 1.30 8.22
C GLU A 48 6.10 0.45 6.97
N THR A 49 5.15 -0.50 7.06
CA THR A 49 4.74 -1.32 5.91
C THR A 49 4.16 -0.46 4.80
N LEU A 50 3.27 0.47 5.14
CA LEU A 50 2.66 1.39 4.17
C LEU A 50 3.71 2.27 3.49
N GLN A 51 4.69 2.76 4.26
CA GLN A 51 5.76 3.59 3.71
C GLN A 51 6.68 2.79 2.79
N LYS A 52 7.03 1.55 3.13
CA LYS A 52 7.80 0.65 2.25
C LYS A 52 7.07 0.38 0.93
N LEU A 53 5.79 0.04 0.99
CA LEU A 53 4.97 -0.19 -0.20
C LEU A 53 4.83 1.08 -1.05
N GLY A 54 4.59 2.22 -0.42
CA GLY A 54 4.51 3.51 -1.08
C GLY A 54 5.80 3.87 -1.81
N ASN A 55 6.94 3.81 -1.10
CA ASN A 55 8.25 4.13 -1.66
C ASN A 55 8.59 3.25 -2.87
N ALA A 56 8.32 1.94 -2.79
CA ALA A 56 8.54 1.01 -3.90
C ALA A 56 7.69 1.33 -5.14
N LEU A 57 6.54 2.00 -4.97
CA LEU A 57 5.64 2.43 -6.04
C LEU A 57 5.84 3.90 -6.44
N GLY A 58 6.88 4.55 -5.92
CA GLY A 58 7.14 5.98 -6.15
C GLY A 58 6.07 6.89 -5.57
N MET A 59 5.49 6.52 -4.42
CA MET A 59 4.52 7.30 -3.66
C MET A 59 5.09 7.71 -2.31
N GLU A 60 4.64 8.85 -1.80
CA GLU A 60 4.98 9.33 -0.48
C GLU A 60 3.75 9.32 0.43
N LEU A 61 3.91 8.80 1.66
CA LEU A 61 2.86 8.83 2.66
C LEU A 61 2.87 10.19 3.37
N THR A 62 1.83 11.00 3.15
CA THR A 62 1.74 12.37 3.70
C THR A 62 0.45 12.59 4.48
N PHE A 63 0.49 13.48 5.48
CA PHE A 63 -0.71 14.02 6.12
C PHE A 63 -1.17 15.29 5.39
N THR A 64 -2.48 15.43 5.21
CA THR A 64 -3.11 16.64 4.68
C THR A 64 -3.94 17.31 5.78
N ILE A 65 -4.12 18.63 5.68
CA ILE A 65 -4.97 19.37 6.63
C ILE A 65 -6.41 18.86 6.47
N LYS A 66 -7.06 18.53 7.60
CA LYS A 66 -8.46 18.15 7.61
C LYS A 66 -9.33 19.39 7.44
N GLU A 67 -9.92 19.55 6.27
CA GLU A 67 -10.99 20.52 6.03
C GLU A 67 -12.18 20.17 6.94
N LEU A 68 -12.46 21.02 7.93
CA LEU A 68 -13.66 20.91 8.74
C LEU A 68 -14.83 21.45 7.92
N LYS A 69 -15.67 20.54 7.42
CA LYS A 69 -17.00 20.90 6.90
C LYS A 69 -17.95 21.21 8.06
#